data_AF-A0A6N2KIM8-F1
#
_entry.id   AF-A0A6N2KIM8-F1
#
_cell.length_a   1.000
_cell.length_b   1.000
_cell.length_c   1.000
_cell.angle_alpha   90.00
_cell.angle_beta   90.00
_cell.angle_gamma   90.00
#
_symmetry.space_group_name_H-M   'P 1'
#
loop_
_entity.id
_entity.type
_entity.pdbx_description
1 polymer ?
#
loop_
_entity_poly.entity_id
_entity_poly.type
_entity_poly.pdbx_seq_one_letter_code
_entity_poly.pdbx_strand_id
1 'polypeptide(L)'
;MAPPFVISGDVAAASSVKSAPATGRVASVYSEVQSSRIDHALPLPSVLQNPFQIVEGPPSSAAGNPDEIAKLFPNVYGQPSAMLVPNKVDTLSSDQKLRIGC
;
A
#
# COMPACT_ATOMS: atom_id res chain seq x y z
N MET A 1 -15.51 33.57 -34.22
CA MET A 1 -15.62 34.90 -33.57
C MET A 1 -15.76 34.63 -32.08
N ALA A 2 -14.71 34.84 -31.27
CA ALA A 2 -14.78 34.60 -29.82
C ALA A 2 -15.23 35.89 -29.12
N PRO A 3 -16.12 35.84 -28.10
CA PRO A 3 -16.45 37.01 -27.31
C PRO A 3 -15.39 37.22 -26.21
N PRO A 4 -15.24 38.46 -25.70
CA PRO A 4 -14.15 38.84 -24.81
C PRO A 4 -14.42 38.43 -23.36
N PHE A 5 -13.34 38.17 -22.64
CA PHE A 5 -13.35 37.89 -21.20
C PHE A 5 -13.30 39.22 -20.43
N VAL A 6 -14.30 39.49 -19.61
CA VAL A 6 -14.32 40.67 -18.72
C VAL A 6 -14.25 40.19 -17.29
N ILE A 7 -13.14 40.50 -16.61
CA ILE A 7 -12.99 40.32 -15.16
C ILE A 7 -13.41 41.62 -14.48
N SER A 8 -14.36 41.52 -13.56
CA SER A 8 -14.58 42.53 -12.53
C SER A 8 -15.02 41.80 -11.26
N GLY A 9 -14.16 41.86 -10.25
CA GLY A 9 -14.39 41.24 -8.95
C GLY A 9 -15.25 42.10 -8.03
N ASP A 10 -15.73 41.51 -6.94
CA ASP A 10 -15.50 41.98 -5.58
C ASP A 10 -15.97 40.91 -4.58
N VAL A 11 -15.36 40.94 -3.40
CA VAL A 11 -15.48 39.99 -2.29
C VAL A 11 -16.73 40.22 -1.44
N ALA A 12 -17.20 39.15 -0.78
CA ALA A 12 -17.66 39.11 0.62
C ALA A 12 -18.95 38.30 0.88
N ALA A 13 -18.73 37.15 1.53
CA ALA A 13 -19.42 36.60 2.70
C ALA A 13 -20.97 36.51 2.77
N ALA A 14 -21.40 35.25 2.79
CA ALA A 14 -22.22 34.60 3.83
C ALA A 14 -23.72 34.33 3.56
N SER A 15 -24.00 33.02 3.63
CA SER A 15 -25.20 32.39 4.21
C SER A 15 -26.45 32.24 3.35
N SER A 16 -26.57 31.07 2.70
CA SER A 16 -27.75 30.16 2.71
C SER A 16 -27.68 29.18 1.53
N VAL A 17 -26.88 28.11 1.64
CA VAL A 17 -26.81 27.10 0.56
C VAL A 17 -27.93 26.08 0.75
N LYS A 18 -29.12 26.45 0.25
CA LYS A 18 -30.09 25.47 -0.26
C LYS A 18 -29.35 24.74 -1.39
N SER A 19 -29.07 23.45 -1.22
CA SER A 19 -28.32 22.64 -2.20
C SER A 19 -29.05 22.68 -3.55
N ALA A 20 -28.64 23.60 -4.42
CA ALA A 20 -29.01 23.62 -5.82
C ALA A 20 -28.30 22.45 -6.51
N PRO A 21 -28.91 21.80 -7.51
CA PRO A 21 -28.24 20.72 -8.22
C PRO A 21 -26.98 21.31 -8.85
N ALA A 22 -25.82 20.81 -8.47
CA ALA A 22 -24.56 21.26 -9.02
C ALA A 22 -24.54 20.96 -10.53
N THR A 23 -24.88 21.94 -11.36
CA THR A 23 -24.84 21.85 -12.83
C THR A 23 -23.44 22.10 -13.40
N GLY A 24 -22.41 22.09 -12.55
CA GLY A 24 -21.01 22.14 -12.94
C GLY A 24 -20.43 20.73 -13.02
N ARG A 25 -19.59 20.47 -14.03
CA ARG A 25 -18.76 19.26 -14.06
C ARG A 25 -17.80 19.33 -12.87
N VAL A 26 -18.19 18.75 -11.73
CA VAL A 26 -17.24 18.40 -10.67
C VAL A 26 -16.31 17.37 -11.28
N ALA A 27 -15.10 17.79 -11.65
CA ALA A 27 -14.05 16.89 -12.07
C ALA A 27 -13.69 16.04 -10.85
N SER A 28 -14.29 14.86 -10.73
CA SER A 28 -13.86 13.88 -9.75
C SER A 28 -12.40 13.53 -10.04
N VAL A 29 -11.56 13.55 -9.01
CA VAL A 29 -10.13 13.17 -9.12
C VAL A 29 -10.00 11.73 -9.62
N TYR A 30 -11.01 10.89 -9.34
CA TYR A 30 -11.09 9.49 -9.74
C TYR A 30 -12.28 9.23 -10.67
N SER A 31 -12.08 8.33 -11.64
CA SER A 31 -13.17 7.78 -12.45
C SER A 31 -14.11 6.91 -11.59
N GLU A 32 -15.32 6.64 -12.10
CA GLU A 32 -16.28 5.77 -11.42
C GLU A 32 -15.68 4.40 -11.06
N VAL A 33 -14.94 3.80 -12.00
CA VAL A 33 -14.28 2.50 -11.77
C VAL A 33 -13.20 2.61 -10.70
N GLN A 34 -12.42 3.69 -10.70
CA GLN A 34 -11.39 3.93 -9.67
C GLN A 34 -12.02 4.09 -8.29
N SER A 35 -13.09 4.88 -8.19
CA SER A 35 -13.84 5.05 -6.94
C SER A 35 -14.46 3.73 -6.47
N SER A 36 -14.96 2.89 -7.38
CA SER A 36 -15.53 1.59 -6.99
C SER A 36 -14.49 0.59 -6.48
N ARG A 37 -13.23 0.71 -6.92
CA ARG A 37 -12.16 -0.25 -6.61
C ARG A 37 -11.26 0.15 -5.45
N ILE A 38 -11.31 1.41 -5.01
CA ILE A 38 -10.39 1.91 -3.98
C ILE A 38 -10.56 1.18 -2.64
N ASP A 39 -11.80 0.81 -2.29
CA ASP A 39 -12.14 0.13 -1.05
C ASP A 39 -12.28 -1.40 -1.22
N HIS A 40 -11.84 -1.94 -2.35
CA HIS A 40 -11.95 -3.38 -2.60
C HIS A 40 -11.01 -4.16 -1.68
N ALA A 41 -11.58 -4.90 -0.72
CA ALA A 41 -10.83 -5.75 0.19
C ALA A 41 -10.19 -6.92 -0.55
N LEU A 42 -8.86 -6.96 -0.59
CA LEU A 42 -8.11 -8.06 -1.20
C LEU A 42 -8.11 -9.28 -0.27
N PRO A 43 -8.33 -10.50 -0.79
CA PRO A 43 -8.27 -11.71 0.02
C PRO A 43 -6.83 -11.94 0.52
N LEU A 44 -6.67 -12.09 1.83
CA LEU A 44 -5.40 -12.40 2.47
C LEU A 44 -5.31 -13.89 2.82
N PRO A 45 -4.14 -14.53 2.64
CA PRO A 45 -3.86 -15.85 3.19
C PRO A 45 -4.19 -15.90 4.69
N SER A 46 -4.81 -16.98 5.15
CA SER A 46 -5.28 -17.12 6.54
C SER A 46 -4.18 -16.92 7.59
N VAL A 47 -2.94 -17.31 7.26
CA VAL A 47 -1.77 -17.13 8.13
C VAL A 47 -1.38 -15.66 8.35
N LEU A 48 -1.75 -14.75 7.45
CA LEU A 48 -1.48 -13.32 7.55
C LEU A 48 -2.58 -12.54 8.28
N GLN A 49 -3.70 -13.19 8.60
CA GLN A 49 -4.83 -12.56 9.29
C GLN A 49 -4.61 -12.47 10.81
N ASN A 50 -3.65 -13.24 11.34
CA ASN A 50 -3.33 -13.32 12.77
C ASN A 50 -1.80 -13.33 12.97
N PRO A 51 -1.31 -13.13 14.20
CA PRO A 51 0.10 -13.33 14.50
C PRO A 51 0.59 -14.72 14.08
N PHE A 52 1.77 -14.77 13.46
CA PHE A 52 2.39 -15.99 12.95
C PHE A 52 3.79 -16.18 13.53
N GLN A 53 4.26 -17.41 13.48
CA GLN A 53 5.64 -17.79 13.75
C GLN A 53 6.35 -18.07 12.43
N ILE A 54 7.65 -17.85 12.40
CA ILE A 54 8.52 -18.21 11.28
C ILE A 54 9.23 -19.53 11.62
N VAL A 55 9.19 -20.47 10.68
CA VAL A 55 9.95 -21.72 10.72
C VAL A 55 10.99 -21.68 9.61
N GLU A 56 12.24 -21.94 9.97
CA GLU A 56 13.33 -22.05 9.00
C GLU A 56 13.27 -23.39 8.28
N GLY A 57 13.40 -23.33 6.95
CA GLY A 57 13.54 -24.49 6.08
C GLY A 57 15.00 -24.72 5.67
N PRO A 58 15.24 -25.49 4.61
CA PRO A 58 16.59 -25.79 4.14
C PRO A 58 17.35 -24.52 3.70
N PRO A 59 18.71 -24.52 3.80
CA PRO A 59 19.56 -23.49 3.22
C PRO A 59 19.31 -23.31 1.72
N SER A 60 19.31 -22.07 1.26
CA SER A 60 19.19 -21.77 -0.17
C SER A 60 20.53 -21.96 -0.90
N SER A 61 20.47 -22.05 -2.23
CA SER A 61 21.63 -22.07 -3.10
C SER A 61 21.34 -21.34 -4.40
N ALA A 62 22.38 -20.95 -5.13
CA ALA A 62 22.22 -20.36 -6.45
C ALA A 62 21.89 -21.44 -7.50
N ALA A 63 21.05 -21.08 -8.47
CA ALA A 63 20.71 -21.96 -9.58
C ALA A 63 21.91 -22.30 -10.49
N GLY A 64 22.96 -21.48 -10.48
CA GLY A 64 24.21 -21.69 -11.23
C GLY A 64 25.40 -21.02 -10.54
N ASN A 65 26.61 -21.57 -10.77
CA ASN A 65 27.88 -21.12 -10.20
C ASN A 65 27.84 -20.87 -8.67
N PRO A 66 27.36 -21.84 -7.86
CA PRO A 66 27.17 -21.64 -6.41
C PRO A 66 28.44 -21.19 -5.70
N ASP A 67 29.60 -21.71 -6.08
CA ASP A 67 30.89 -21.38 -5.46
C ASP A 67 31.35 -19.94 -5.75
N GLU A 68 31.01 -19.40 -6.93
CA GLU A 68 31.35 -18.02 -7.29
C GLU A 68 30.42 -17.04 -6.58
N ILE A 69 29.11 -17.35 -6.56
CA ILE A 69 28.11 -16.52 -5.88
C ILE A 69 28.38 -16.47 -4.38
N ALA A 70 28.76 -17.59 -3.76
CA ALA A 70 29.12 -17.63 -2.34
C ALA A 70 30.26 -16.66 -1.99
N LYS A 71 31.24 -16.46 -2.90
CA LYS A 71 32.34 -15.51 -2.69
C LYS A 71 31.88 -14.06 -2.75
N LEU A 72 30.90 -13.74 -3.60
CA LEU A 72 30.36 -12.38 -3.75
C LEU A 72 29.46 -11.97 -2.59
N PHE A 73 28.77 -12.94 -1.98
CA PHE A 73 27.74 -12.69 -0.96
C PHE A 73 28.03 -13.44 0.36
N PRO A 74 29.18 -13.20 1.01
CA PRO A 74 29.65 -14.01 2.13
C PRO A 74 28.74 -14.00 3.37
N ASN A 75 27.90 -12.96 3.51
CA ASN A 75 27.04 -12.78 4.68
C ASN A 75 25.59 -13.21 4.47
N VAL A 76 25.19 -13.49 3.22
CA VAL A 76 23.77 -13.75 2.88
C VAL A 76 23.58 -14.98 2.01
N TYR A 77 24.64 -15.51 1.39
CA TYR A 77 24.56 -16.76 0.66
C TYR A 77 24.23 -17.92 1.61
N GLY A 78 23.28 -18.77 1.22
CA GLY A 78 22.88 -19.91 2.03
C GLY A 78 21.82 -19.60 3.09
N GLN A 79 21.25 -18.39 3.13
CA GLN A 79 20.15 -18.08 4.04
C GLN A 79 19.00 -19.09 3.89
N PRO A 80 18.42 -19.59 5.00
CA PRO A 80 17.37 -20.59 4.95
C PRO A 80 16.09 -20.00 4.34
N SER A 81 15.30 -20.88 3.74
CA SER A 81 13.91 -20.55 3.41
C SER A 81 13.10 -20.28 4.68
N ALA A 82 12.06 -19.44 4.59
CA ALA A 82 11.20 -19.11 5.70
C ALA A 82 9.75 -19.52 5.41
N MET A 83 9.12 -20.22 6.34
CA MET A 83 7.71 -20.61 6.28
C MET A 83 6.93 -19.95 7.40
N LEU A 84 5.78 -19.37 7.09
CA LEU A 84 4.88 -18.78 8.06
C LEU A 84 3.90 -19.85 8.57
N VAL A 85 3.78 -19.98 9.89
CA VAL A 85 2.83 -20.90 10.53
C VAL A 85 1.99 -20.15 11.56
N PRO A 86 0.73 -20.55 11.81
CA PRO A 86 -0.09 -19.91 12.84
C PRO A 86 0.60 -19.95 14.21
N ASN A 87 0.62 -18.81 14.90
CA ASN A 87 1.13 -18.72 16.26
C ASN A 87 -0.02 -18.94 17.26
N LYS A 88 0.24 -19.70 18.33
CA LYS A 88 -0.74 -19.98 19.40
C LYS A 88 -0.63 -19.02 20.58
N VAL A 89 0.40 -18.17 20.59
CA VAL A 89 0.71 -17.26 21.69
C VAL A 89 1.01 -15.88 21.11
N ASP A 90 0.34 -14.84 21.62
CA ASP A 90 0.61 -13.46 21.24
C ASP A 90 1.95 -13.02 21.87
N THR A 91 3.05 -13.26 21.15
CA THR A 91 4.40 -13.01 21.64
C THR A 91 4.97 -11.65 21.23
N LEU A 92 4.29 -10.90 20.36
CA LEU A 92 4.76 -9.59 19.90
C LEU A 92 4.30 -8.48 20.84
N SER A 93 5.03 -8.29 21.93
CA SER A 93 4.87 -7.18 22.88
C SER A 93 5.59 -5.92 22.39
N SER A 94 5.27 -5.45 21.18
CA SER A 94 6.02 -4.35 20.57
C SER A 94 5.09 -3.31 19.98
N ASP A 95 4.74 -2.31 20.79
CA ASP A 95 4.19 -1.01 20.34
C ASP A 95 5.22 -0.20 19.52
N GLN A 96 6.28 -0.82 19.00
CA GLN A 96 7.31 -0.15 18.22
C GLN A 96 6.80 0.10 16.81
N LYS A 97 6.64 1.39 16.48
CA LYS A 97 6.30 1.84 15.13
C LYS A 97 7.47 1.61 14.19
N LEU A 98 7.27 0.78 13.18
CA LEU A 98 8.26 0.55 12.12
C LEU A 98 8.32 1.75 11.16
N ARG A 99 9.53 2.10 10.71
CA ARG A 99 9.74 3.06 9.62
C ARG A 99 10.29 2.30 8.42
N ILE A 100 9.46 2.12 7.39
CA ILE A 100 9.78 1.32 6.21
C ILE A 100 9.93 2.28 5.03
N GLY A 101 11.07 2.20 4.32
CA GLY A 101 11.25 2.86 3.03
C GLY A 101 10.66 1.97 1.93
N CYS A 102 9.83 2.55 1.08
CA CYS A 102 9.20 1.90 -0.07
C CYS A 102 9.64 2.53 -1.39
#